data_AF-A0A914H4R7-F1
#
_entry.id   AF-A0A914H4R7-F1
#
_cell.length_a   1.000
_cell.length_b   1.000
_cell.length_c   1.000
_cell.angle_alpha   90.00
_cell.angle_beta   90.00
_cell.angle_gamma   90.00
#
_symmetry.space_group_name_H-M   'P 1'
#
loop_
_entity.id
_entity.type
_entity.pdbx_description
1 polymer ?
#
loop_
_entity_poly.entity_id
_entity_poly.type
_entity_poly.pdbx_seq_one_letter_code
_entity_poly.pdbx_strand_id
1 'polypeptide(L)'
;MSDNVSTEKQQQQMKEIFICDDIWYGIFAFIHPLELGLKMALISDRLDVLVDVHFKSRKWSLGLLDVCRAIGGKGAEIAKSINSKRLPIPQGPVPNSVIGFERIWISYVDKSVIEFLQRIRRLFDSSGTNVSIPNAHEESPVWGIICQKIWPFVNDNICRFHLYECQFKRLRQFSPAILRNCPNLRSISCSTICPEFPAKDDADASFGQALAKWLITPRGDGFPKILHFDLSPNMEGLKRSFDNASEPFIFILTFLNVLSEQPFELKNTLTRERLTLRRFNKYKWLLVRCPIVRDNDKWAKWEKEAAEVEYWRQWNNFCISFKETADIGGGMGAKRCLIS
;
A
#
# COMPACT_ATOMS: atom_id res chain seq x y z
N MET A 1 27.06 70.23 17.21
CA MET A 1 27.64 68.89 17.39
C MET A 1 26.63 68.02 18.12
N SER A 2 26.06 67.04 17.43
CA SER A 2 25.51 65.83 18.05
C SER A 2 25.41 64.79 16.94
N ASP A 3 26.38 63.88 16.92
CA ASP A 3 26.49 62.79 15.98
C ASP A 3 25.46 61.72 16.31
N ASN A 4 24.34 61.70 15.58
CA ASN A 4 23.42 60.56 15.57
C ASN A 4 23.79 59.61 14.42
N VAL A 5 24.97 59.00 14.54
CA VAL A 5 25.37 57.83 13.75
C VAL A 5 25.30 56.61 14.67
N SER A 6 24.12 56.01 14.83
CA SER A 6 24.07 54.66 15.43
C SER A 6 22.87 53.78 15.06
N THR A 7 21.92 54.22 14.23
CA THR A 7 20.81 53.35 13.81
C THR A 7 21.17 52.37 12.68
N GLU A 8 22.21 52.65 11.88
CA GLU A 8 22.63 51.76 10.77
C GLU A 8 23.48 50.55 11.21
N LYS A 9 24.11 50.60 12.40
CA LYS A 9 24.94 49.48 12.90
C LYS A 9 24.16 48.37 13.59
N GLN A 10 22.89 48.58 13.94
CA GLN A 10 22.05 47.53 14.55
C GLN A 10 21.35 46.62 13.53
N GLN A 11 21.39 46.95 12.24
CA GLN A 11 20.79 46.14 11.17
C GLN A 11 21.78 45.18 10.47
N GLN A 12 23.06 45.15 10.86
CA GLN A 12 24.10 44.42 10.11
C GLN A 12 24.87 43.36 10.89
N GLN A 13 24.33 42.85 12.00
CA GLN A 13 24.80 41.62 12.65
C GLN A 13 23.64 40.82 13.27
N MET A 14 22.68 40.37 12.47
CA MET A 14 22.14 39.03 12.72
C MET A 14 23.25 38.07 12.34
N LYS A 15 24.20 37.82 13.27
CA LYS A 15 25.11 36.68 13.14
C LYS A 15 24.21 35.47 12.93
N GLU A 16 24.24 34.87 11.74
CA GLU A 16 23.70 33.54 11.54
C GLU A 16 24.27 32.68 12.67
N ILE A 17 23.41 32.19 13.56
CA ILE A 17 23.83 31.38 14.68
C ILE A 17 24.40 30.09 14.07
N PHE A 18 25.72 30.06 13.91
CA PHE A 18 26.42 28.90 13.38
C PHE A 18 26.57 27.88 14.51
N ILE A 19 25.59 26.99 14.61
CA ILE A 19 25.68 25.79 15.47
C ILE A 19 26.53 24.76 14.73
N CYS A 20 27.53 24.15 15.38
CA CYS A 20 28.38 23.13 14.74
C CYS A 20 27.62 21.83 14.48
N ASP A 21 28.12 21.04 13.54
CA ASP A 21 27.44 19.83 13.05
C ASP A 21 27.25 18.77 14.14
N ASP A 22 28.23 18.61 15.04
CA ASP A 22 28.15 17.67 16.17
C ASP A 22 27.00 18.00 17.13
N ILE A 23 26.75 19.30 17.37
CA ILE A 23 25.61 19.74 18.19
C ILE A 23 24.30 19.46 17.44
N TRP A 24 24.25 19.70 16.13
CA TRP A 24 23.07 19.35 15.33
C TRP A 24 22.78 17.85 15.37
N TYR A 25 23.79 16.99 15.22
CA TYR A 25 23.62 15.54 15.33
C TYR A 25 23.16 15.11 16.73
N GLY A 26 23.68 15.76 17.78
CA GLY A 26 23.21 15.59 19.15
C GLY A 26 21.72 15.93 19.29
N ILE A 27 21.28 17.04 18.71
CA ILE A 27 19.87 17.46 18.71
C ILE A 27 18.99 16.49 17.89
N PHE A 28 19.44 16.11 16.70
CA PHE A 28 18.69 15.22 15.81
C PHE A 28 18.38 13.86 16.46
N ALA A 29 19.26 13.36 17.32
CA ALA A 29 19.02 12.12 18.07
C ALA A 29 17.74 12.15 18.93
N PHE A 30 17.23 13.33 19.29
CA PHE A 30 16.03 13.51 20.09
C PHE A 30 14.80 13.93 19.29
N ILE A 31 14.95 14.21 17.98
CA ILE A 31 13.85 14.65 17.11
C ILE A 31 13.33 13.44 16.33
N HIS A 32 11.99 13.35 16.21
CA HIS A 32 11.37 12.29 15.45
C HIS A 32 11.76 12.34 13.97
N PRO A 33 12.02 11.21 13.30
CA PRO A 33 12.45 11.17 11.89
C PRO A 33 11.53 11.92 10.93
N LEU A 34 10.22 11.86 11.19
CA LEU A 34 9.22 12.63 10.44
C LEU A 34 9.50 14.14 10.50
N GLU A 35 9.81 14.68 11.67
CA GLU A 35 10.07 16.12 11.84
C GLU A 35 11.43 16.51 11.25
N LEU A 36 12.43 15.62 11.37
CA LEU A 36 13.73 15.83 10.72
C LEU A 36 13.59 15.90 9.19
N GLY A 37 12.97 14.89 8.58
CA GLY A 37 12.88 14.78 7.12
C GLY A 37 11.88 15.73 6.48
N LEU A 38 10.79 16.11 7.18
CA LEU A 38 9.71 16.91 6.60
C LEU A 38 9.71 18.38 7.05
N LYS A 39 10.57 18.75 8.01
CA LYS A 39 10.76 20.15 8.40
C LYS A 39 12.21 20.53 8.38
N MET A 40 13.04 19.89 9.20
CA MET A 40 14.42 20.36 9.39
C MET A 40 15.23 20.33 8.10
N ALA A 41 15.15 19.24 7.34
CA ALA A 41 15.80 19.12 6.04
C ALA A 41 15.35 20.21 5.04
N LEU A 42 14.11 20.67 5.14
CA LEU A 42 13.53 21.62 4.19
C LEU A 42 13.81 23.09 4.54
N ILE A 43 14.48 23.35 5.67
CA ILE A 43 14.79 24.73 6.10
C ILE A 43 15.97 25.31 5.30
N SER A 44 16.98 24.50 5.00
CA SER A 44 18.14 24.94 4.22
C SER A 44 18.92 23.75 3.65
N ASP A 45 19.67 23.99 2.57
CA ASP A 45 20.53 22.98 1.95
C ASP A 45 21.55 22.39 2.94
N ARG A 46 22.05 23.21 3.89
CA ARG A 46 22.94 22.72 4.94
C ARG A 46 22.23 21.73 5.87
N LEU A 47 21.02 22.05 6.32
CA LEU A 47 20.26 21.15 7.18
C LEU A 47 19.81 19.91 6.41
N ASP A 48 19.51 20.01 5.12
CA ASP A 48 19.26 18.86 4.25
C ASP A 48 20.47 17.91 4.27
N VAL A 49 21.68 18.41 3.97
CA VAL A 49 22.92 17.60 4.01
C VAL A 49 23.16 16.98 5.38
N LEU A 50 22.95 17.74 6.47
CA LEU A 50 23.13 17.23 7.83
C LEU A 50 22.11 16.15 8.18
N VAL A 51 20.83 16.35 7.87
CA VAL A 51 19.79 15.33 8.05
C VAL A 51 20.11 14.11 7.18
N ASP A 52 20.60 14.30 5.96
CA ASP A 52 20.99 13.22 5.06
C ASP A 52 22.19 12.42 5.59
N VAL A 53 23.19 13.06 6.19
CA VAL A 53 24.33 12.38 6.84
C VAL A 53 23.85 11.64 8.10
N HIS A 54 23.03 12.28 8.93
CA HIS A 54 22.44 11.66 10.12
C HIS A 54 21.62 10.42 9.73
N PHE A 55 20.87 10.50 8.62
CA PHE A 55 20.10 9.41 8.07
C PHE A 55 20.91 8.42 7.22
N LYS A 56 22.08 8.76 6.69
CA LYS A 56 22.96 7.77 6.04
C LYS A 56 23.59 6.84 7.05
N SER A 57 23.87 7.33 8.26
CA SER A 57 24.39 6.50 9.35
C SER A 57 23.38 5.45 9.85
N ARG A 58 22.08 5.59 9.52
CA ARG A 58 20.97 4.73 9.98
C ARG A 58 19.86 4.71 8.94
N LYS A 59 19.45 3.58 8.37
CA LYS A 59 18.27 3.58 7.47
C LYS A 59 17.01 4.05 8.23
N TRP A 60 16.26 5.02 7.68
CA TRP A 60 15.03 5.55 8.33
C TRP A 60 13.78 5.40 7.46
N SER A 61 12.64 5.37 8.14
CA SER A 61 11.31 5.42 7.55
C SER A 61 10.52 6.62 8.07
N LEU A 62 9.57 7.14 7.28
CA LEU A 62 8.72 8.28 7.68
C LEU A 62 7.75 7.96 8.82
N GLY A 63 7.66 6.70 9.27
CA GLY A 63 6.68 6.27 10.27
C GLY A 63 5.25 6.40 9.74
N LEU A 64 4.34 6.88 10.61
CA LEU A 64 2.93 7.12 10.29
C LEU A 64 2.71 8.56 9.81
N LEU A 65 2.04 8.69 8.67
CA LEU A 65 1.60 9.96 8.09
C LEU A 65 0.10 9.90 7.84
N ASP A 66 -0.62 10.88 8.35
CA ASP A 66 -2.04 11.11 8.04
C ASP A 66 -2.17 12.44 7.28
N VAL A 67 -2.51 12.34 6.00
CA VAL A 67 -2.77 13.47 5.12
C VAL A 67 -4.25 13.81 5.22
N CYS A 68 -4.55 14.94 5.86
CA CYS A 68 -5.90 15.37 6.14
C CYS A 68 -6.12 16.83 5.73
N ARG A 69 -7.40 17.23 5.68
CA ARG A 69 -7.79 18.62 5.38
C ARG A 69 -7.27 19.54 6.48
N ALA A 70 -6.67 20.66 6.09
CA ALA A 70 -6.16 21.65 7.03
C ALA A 70 -7.26 22.17 7.97
N ILE A 71 -6.90 22.53 9.20
CA ILE A 71 -7.87 23.02 10.22
C ILE A 71 -8.63 24.26 9.69
N GLY A 72 -7.93 25.16 8.98
CA GLY A 72 -8.53 26.34 8.35
C GLY A 72 -9.37 26.04 7.08
N GLY A 73 -9.57 24.78 6.74
CA GLY A 73 -10.37 24.33 5.60
C GLY A 73 -9.73 24.53 4.21
N LYS A 74 -8.56 25.18 4.14
CA LYS A 74 -7.81 25.44 2.90
C LYS A 74 -6.56 24.56 2.83
N GLY A 75 -6.56 23.62 1.89
CA GLY A 75 -5.41 22.78 1.58
C GLY A 75 -5.26 21.55 2.47
N ALA A 76 -4.17 20.83 2.27
CA ALA A 76 -3.82 19.61 2.99
C ALA A 76 -2.71 19.83 4.04
N GLU A 77 -2.74 19.04 5.10
CA GLU A 77 -1.71 18.97 6.15
C GLU A 77 -1.36 17.50 6.45
N ILE A 78 -0.18 17.28 7.04
CA ILE A 78 0.28 15.98 7.53
C ILE A 78 0.27 15.96 9.06
N ALA A 79 -0.33 14.93 9.64
CA ALA A 79 -0.25 14.64 11.06
C ALA A 79 0.47 13.31 11.30
N LYS A 80 1.13 13.15 12.45
CA LYS A 80 1.71 11.87 12.90
C LYS A 80 0.62 10.87 13.35
N SER A 81 -0.56 11.39 13.71
CA SER A 81 -1.79 10.68 14.06
C SER A 81 -2.95 11.69 14.08
N ILE A 82 -4.19 11.19 14.10
CA ILE A 82 -5.44 11.98 14.06
C ILE A 82 -5.47 13.15 15.06
N ASN A 83 -4.76 13.03 16.20
CA ASN A 83 -4.74 14.02 17.29
C ASN A 83 -3.39 14.73 17.48
N SER A 84 -2.46 14.59 16.54
CA SER A 84 -1.11 15.16 16.67
C SER A 84 -0.98 16.53 16.01
N LYS A 85 0.13 17.22 16.34
CA LYS A 85 0.52 18.47 15.69
C LYS A 85 0.58 18.28 14.18
N ARG A 86 -0.18 19.11 13.46
CA ARG A 86 -0.24 19.12 12.00
C ARG A 86 0.92 19.93 11.42
N LEU A 87 1.46 19.43 10.32
CA LEU A 87 2.56 20.01 9.57
C LEU A 87 2.06 20.34 8.17
N PRO A 88 2.55 21.42 7.54
CA PRO A 88 2.26 21.67 6.14
C PRO A 88 2.81 20.53 5.28
N ILE A 89 2.20 20.32 4.11
CA ILE A 89 2.74 19.39 3.11
C ILE A 89 4.14 19.85 2.68
N PRO A 90 5.16 18.97 2.77
CA PRO A 90 6.52 19.23 2.31
C PRO A 90 6.58 19.73 0.87
N GLN A 91 7.23 20.88 0.65
CA GLN A 91 7.41 21.46 -0.69
C GLN A 91 8.75 21.07 -1.35
N GLY A 92 9.77 20.75 -0.54
CA GLY A 92 11.06 20.25 -1.03
C GLY A 92 11.10 18.73 -1.19
N PRO A 93 12.16 18.20 -1.82
CA PRO A 93 12.37 16.77 -1.95
C PRO A 93 12.56 16.11 -0.58
N VAL A 94 12.08 14.87 -0.43
CA VAL A 94 12.34 14.08 0.79
C VAL A 94 13.76 13.51 0.71
N PRO A 95 14.59 13.62 1.77
CA PRO A 95 15.98 13.18 1.77
C PRO A 95 16.15 11.72 1.30
N ASN A 96 17.15 11.44 0.46
CA ASN A 96 17.35 10.13 -0.20
C ASN A 96 17.53 8.98 0.79
N SER A 97 18.02 9.32 1.97
CA SER A 97 18.25 8.44 3.10
C SER A 97 16.97 7.91 3.77
N VAL A 98 15.80 8.53 3.51
CA VAL A 98 14.48 7.96 3.85
C VAL A 98 14.16 6.83 2.86
N ILE A 99 14.04 5.60 3.34
CA ILE A 99 13.90 4.41 2.47
C ILE A 99 12.50 3.79 2.48
N GLY A 100 11.57 4.29 3.29
CA GLY A 100 10.21 3.75 3.35
C GLY A 100 9.32 4.50 4.33
N PHE A 101 8.16 3.91 4.63
CA PHE A 101 7.18 4.43 5.57
C PHE A 101 6.49 3.29 6.30
N GLU A 102 5.99 3.55 7.51
CA GLU A 102 5.18 2.57 8.21
C GLU A 102 3.76 2.58 7.63
N ARG A 103 3.15 3.78 7.57
CA ARG A 103 1.82 3.99 6.99
C ARG A 103 1.65 5.39 6.46
N ILE A 104 1.05 5.51 5.28
CA ILE A 104 0.50 6.76 4.77
C ILE A 104 -1.01 6.58 4.66
N TRP A 105 -1.76 7.41 5.36
CA TRP A 105 -3.21 7.47 5.32
C TRP A 105 -3.62 8.78 4.63
N ILE A 106 -4.46 8.70 3.61
CA ILE A 106 -4.96 9.88 2.88
C ILE A 106 -6.46 9.98 3.10
N SER A 107 -6.87 11.01 3.83
CA SER A 107 -8.28 11.37 4.04
C SER A 107 -8.69 12.62 3.28
N TYR A 108 -7.74 13.35 2.69
CA TYR A 108 -7.98 14.54 1.88
C TYR A 108 -6.98 14.62 0.73
N VAL A 109 -7.41 15.07 -0.45
CA VAL A 109 -6.53 15.21 -1.61
C VAL A 109 -6.72 16.54 -2.32
N ASP A 110 -5.62 17.23 -2.57
CA ASP A 110 -5.53 18.41 -3.42
C ASP A 110 -4.27 18.33 -4.31
N LYS A 111 -3.99 19.40 -5.06
CA LYS A 111 -2.80 19.46 -5.92
C LYS A 111 -1.50 19.23 -5.14
N SER A 112 -1.39 19.78 -3.93
CA SER A 112 -0.19 19.65 -3.10
C SER A 112 0.05 18.21 -2.65
N VAL A 113 -1.03 17.46 -2.39
CA VAL A 113 -0.94 16.02 -2.06
C VAL A 113 -0.44 15.22 -3.25
N ILE A 114 -0.92 15.51 -4.47
CA ILE A 114 -0.44 14.83 -5.69
C ILE A 114 1.05 15.13 -5.94
N GLU A 115 1.47 16.39 -5.78
CA GLU A 115 2.88 16.78 -5.89
C GLU A 115 3.73 16.09 -4.82
N PHE A 116 3.22 15.98 -3.59
CA PHE A 116 3.88 15.24 -2.52
C PHE A 116 4.03 13.75 -2.83
N LEU A 117 2.97 13.08 -3.30
CA LEU A 117 3.02 11.68 -3.73
C LEU A 117 4.04 11.46 -4.85
N GLN A 118 4.14 12.39 -5.80
CA GLN A 118 5.15 12.36 -6.85
C GLN A 118 6.58 12.48 -6.29
N ARG A 119 6.82 13.33 -5.29
CA ARG A 119 8.13 13.49 -4.63
C ARG A 119 8.55 12.23 -3.86
N ILE A 120 7.60 11.56 -3.23
CA ILE A 120 7.87 10.33 -2.47
C ILE A 120 7.68 9.05 -3.29
N ARG A 121 7.47 9.14 -4.61
CA ARG A 121 7.18 8.00 -5.48
C ARG A 121 8.19 6.85 -5.31
N ARG A 122 9.47 7.20 -5.21
CA ARG A 122 10.57 6.25 -4.97
C ARG A 122 10.39 5.37 -3.72
N LEU A 123 9.62 5.81 -2.73
CA LEU A 123 9.34 5.02 -1.53
C LEU A 123 8.39 3.85 -1.85
N PHE A 124 7.41 4.04 -2.73
CA PHE A 124 6.52 2.97 -3.19
C PHE A 124 7.27 1.93 -4.04
N ASP A 125 8.28 2.37 -4.79
CA ASP A 125 9.05 1.50 -5.70
C ASP A 125 10.06 0.58 -4.99
N SER A 126 10.42 0.90 -3.75
CA SER A 126 11.57 0.28 -3.07
C SER A 126 11.27 -1.04 -2.35
N SER A 127 10.04 -1.27 -1.89
CA SER A 127 9.78 -2.31 -0.88
C SER A 127 8.40 -2.96 -0.93
N GLY A 128 7.68 -2.80 -2.05
CA GLY A 128 6.32 -3.33 -2.22
C GLY A 128 5.30 -2.59 -1.37
N THR A 129 4.21 -2.15 -1.98
CA THR A 129 3.19 -1.33 -1.34
C THR A 129 1.97 -2.17 -0.97
N ASN A 130 1.50 -2.03 0.27
CA ASN A 130 0.26 -2.63 0.74
C ASN A 130 -0.84 -1.59 0.59
N VAL A 131 -1.77 -1.79 -0.33
CA VAL A 131 -2.83 -0.80 -0.60
C VAL A 131 -4.14 -1.21 0.06
N SER A 132 -4.84 -0.23 0.62
CA SER A 132 -6.23 -0.38 1.10
C SER A 132 -7.02 0.88 0.81
N ILE A 133 -8.33 0.74 0.53
CA ILE A 133 -9.20 1.87 0.21
C ILE A 133 -10.43 1.82 1.14
N PRO A 134 -10.27 1.93 2.47
CA PRO A 134 -11.40 1.78 3.38
C PRO A 134 -12.40 2.93 3.21
N ASN A 135 -13.69 2.62 3.32
CA ASN A 135 -14.81 3.58 3.33
C ASN A 135 -15.19 4.22 1.97
N ALA A 136 -14.53 3.87 0.86
CA ALA A 136 -14.98 4.32 -0.46
C ALA A 136 -16.27 3.59 -0.88
N HIS A 137 -17.41 4.28 -0.79
CA HIS A 137 -18.70 3.75 -1.25
C HIS A 137 -18.75 3.59 -2.77
N GLU A 138 -19.59 2.67 -3.26
CA GLU A 138 -19.69 2.35 -4.68
C GLU A 138 -20.03 3.60 -5.52
N GLU A 139 -20.92 4.48 -5.05
CA GLU A 139 -21.37 5.65 -5.82
C GLU A 139 -20.46 6.88 -5.67
N SER A 140 -19.35 6.74 -4.94
CA SER A 140 -18.54 7.89 -4.60
C SER A 140 -17.81 8.46 -5.83
N PRO A 141 -17.94 9.77 -6.12
CA PRO A 141 -17.23 10.41 -7.23
C PRO A 141 -15.70 10.44 -7.03
N VAL A 142 -15.22 10.05 -5.83
CA VAL A 142 -13.81 9.97 -5.47
C VAL A 142 -13.05 8.92 -6.29
N TRP A 143 -13.75 7.91 -6.85
CA TRP A 143 -13.14 6.86 -7.67
C TRP A 143 -12.40 7.41 -8.90
N GLY A 144 -12.91 8.49 -9.51
CA GLY A 144 -12.22 9.16 -10.61
C GLY A 144 -10.85 9.69 -10.19
N ILE A 145 -10.75 10.26 -8.98
CA ILE A 145 -9.49 10.76 -8.42
C ILE A 145 -8.56 9.61 -8.05
N ILE A 146 -9.07 8.59 -7.36
CA ILE A 146 -8.28 7.42 -7.00
C ILE A 146 -7.66 6.81 -8.25
N CYS A 147 -8.46 6.47 -9.25
CA CYS A 147 -7.99 5.76 -10.44
C CYS A 147 -7.11 6.64 -11.34
N GLN A 148 -7.43 7.92 -11.53
CA GLN A 148 -6.69 8.76 -12.49
C GLN A 148 -5.51 9.51 -11.87
N LYS A 149 -5.55 9.83 -10.58
CA LYS A 149 -4.56 10.72 -9.94
C LYS A 149 -3.69 10.00 -8.92
N ILE A 150 -4.19 8.96 -8.24
CA ILE A 150 -3.44 8.30 -7.15
C ILE A 150 -2.89 6.95 -7.59
N TRP A 151 -3.70 6.14 -8.26
CA TRP A 151 -3.37 4.79 -8.71
C TRP A 151 -2.04 4.69 -9.49
N PRO A 152 -1.70 5.62 -10.42
CA PRO A 152 -0.45 5.57 -11.17
C PRO A 152 0.84 5.68 -10.34
N PHE A 153 0.74 6.06 -9.05
CA PHE A 153 1.91 6.12 -8.16
C PHE A 153 2.25 4.79 -7.50
N VAL A 154 1.29 3.86 -7.43
CA VAL A 154 1.43 2.63 -6.63
C VAL A 154 1.23 1.35 -7.44
N ASN A 155 0.49 1.39 -8.56
CA ASN A 155 0.04 0.23 -9.33
C ASN A 155 1.15 -0.77 -9.69
N ASP A 156 2.32 -0.29 -10.09
CA ASP A 156 3.43 -1.12 -10.53
C ASP A 156 4.03 -1.93 -9.37
N ASN A 157 3.90 -1.44 -8.14
CA ASN A 157 4.53 -1.98 -6.95
C ASN A 157 3.55 -2.41 -5.86
N ILE A 158 2.26 -2.54 -6.16
CA ILE A 158 1.29 -3.13 -5.22
C ILE A 158 1.65 -4.59 -5.01
N CYS A 159 2.02 -4.95 -3.78
CA CYS A 159 2.33 -6.33 -3.40
C CYS A 159 1.17 -7.00 -2.65
N ARG A 160 0.42 -6.22 -1.87
CA ARG A 160 -0.76 -6.70 -1.15
C ARG A 160 -1.92 -5.74 -1.32
N PHE A 161 -3.11 -6.28 -1.48
CA PHE A 161 -4.31 -5.48 -1.68
C PHE A 161 -5.45 -5.99 -0.80
N HIS A 162 -5.98 -5.12 0.06
CA HIS A 162 -7.20 -5.39 0.81
C HIS A 162 -8.39 -4.80 0.06
N LEU A 163 -9.34 -5.66 -0.33
CA LEU A 163 -10.42 -5.33 -1.26
C LEU A 163 -11.78 -5.83 -0.78
N TYR A 164 -12.79 -4.95 -0.86
CA TYR A 164 -14.20 -5.32 -0.81
C TYR A 164 -14.79 -5.43 -2.22
N GLU A 165 -15.92 -6.14 -2.35
CA GLU A 165 -16.59 -6.35 -3.65
C GLU A 165 -16.89 -5.04 -4.39
N CYS A 166 -17.55 -4.11 -3.68
CA CYS A 166 -17.98 -2.83 -4.24
C CYS A 166 -16.80 -1.99 -4.78
N GLN A 167 -15.65 -2.08 -4.12
CA GLN A 167 -14.42 -1.39 -4.51
C GLN A 167 -13.85 -1.97 -5.78
N PHE A 168 -13.80 -3.30 -5.86
CA PHE A 168 -13.27 -3.99 -7.03
C PHE A 168 -14.13 -3.76 -8.27
N LYS A 169 -15.46 -3.77 -8.14
CA LYS A 169 -16.37 -3.45 -9.25
C LYS A 169 -16.03 -2.10 -9.89
N ARG A 170 -15.73 -1.08 -9.08
CA ARG A 170 -15.31 0.25 -9.57
C ARG A 170 -13.93 0.26 -10.18
N LEU A 171 -12.97 -0.44 -9.58
CA LEU A 171 -11.65 -0.59 -10.15
C LEU A 171 -11.69 -1.28 -11.52
N ARG A 172 -12.57 -2.26 -11.72
CA ARG A 172 -12.76 -2.92 -13.02
C ARG A 172 -13.40 -2.03 -14.09
N GLN A 173 -14.24 -1.07 -13.71
CA GLN A 173 -14.74 -0.07 -14.65
C GLN A 173 -13.61 0.82 -15.19
N PHE A 174 -12.55 1.03 -14.40
CA PHE A 174 -11.35 1.71 -14.85
C PHE A 174 -10.45 0.81 -15.68
N SER A 175 -10.22 -0.42 -15.23
CA SER A 175 -9.43 -1.42 -15.96
C SER A 175 -9.96 -2.82 -15.66
N PRO A 176 -10.65 -3.51 -16.60
CA PRO A 176 -11.26 -4.81 -16.32
C PRO A 176 -10.28 -5.85 -15.75
N ALA A 177 -9.03 -5.83 -16.23
CA ALA A 177 -7.95 -6.71 -15.82
C ALA A 177 -7.05 -6.16 -14.68
N ILE A 178 -7.54 -5.22 -13.86
CA ILE A 178 -6.71 -4.44 -12.93
C ILE A 178 -5.83 -5.29 -11.99
N LEU A 179 -6.31 -6.44 -11.49
CA LEU A 179 -5.50 -7.31 -10.62
C LEU A 179 -4.33 -7.94 -11.37
N ARG A 180 -4.53 -8.30 -12.64
CA ARG A 180 -3.47 -8.87 -13.49
C ARG A 180 -2.49 -7.81 -13.98
N ASN A 181 -2.94 -6.56 -14.06
CA ASN A 181 -2.11 -5.41 -14.40
C ASN A 181 -1.23 -4.93 -13.24
N CYS A 182 -1.35 -5.52 -12.05
CA CYS A 182 -0.44 -5.27 -10.92
C CYS A 182 0.64 -6.37 -10.89
N PRO A 183 1.81 -6.18 -11.52
CA PRO A 183 2.78 -7.26 -11.73
C PRO A 183 3.32 -7.85 -10.42
N ASN A 184 3.45 -7.01 -9.39
CA ASN A 184 3.96 -7.40 -8.09
C ASN A 184 2.88 -7.94 -7.13
N LEU A 185 1.59 -7.94 -7.51
CA LEU A 185 0.48 -8.28 -6.62
C LEU A 185 0.50 -9.76 -6.23
N ARG A 186 0.95 -10.02 -4.99
CA ARG A 186 1.16 -11.35 -4.43
C ARG A 186 0.02 -11.75 -3.52
N SER A 187 -0.53 -10.82 -2.76
CA SER A 187 -1.55 -11.12 -1.77
C SER A 187 -2.82 -10.29 -1.94
N ILE A 188 -3.97 -10.95 -1.84
CA ILE A 188 -5.28 -10.28 -1.74
C ILE A 188 -5.96 -10.75 -0.46
N SER A 189 -6.60 -9.82 0.24
CA SER A 189 -7.52 -10.12 1.33
C SER A 189 -8.91 -9.57 0.99
N CYS A 190 -9.92 -10.43 1.09
CA CYS A 190 -11.32 -10.07 0.86
C CYS A 190 -12.22 -10.77 1.87
N SER A 191 -12.93 -10.03 2.71
CA SER A 191 -13.79 -10.64 3.74
C SER A 191 -15.11 -11.17 3.21
N THR A 192 -15.55 -10.74 2.02
CA THR A 192 -16.94 -10.94 1.58
C THR A 192 -17.12 -11.93 0.44
N ILE A 193 -16.07 -12.32 -0.30
CA ILE A 193 -16.21 -13.13 -1.53
C ILE A 193 -15.09 -14.16 -1.71
N CYS A 194 -15.50 -15.34 -2.17
CA CYS A 194 -14.64 -16.45 -2.58
C CYS A 194 -14.32 -16.43 -4.08
N PRO A 195 -13.21 -17.05 -4.51
CA PRO A 195 -12.96 -17.30 -5.93
C PRO A 195 -14.05 -18.21 -6.52
N GLU A 196 -14.50 -17.89 -7.74
CA GLU A 196 -15.56 -18.59 -8.47
C GLU A 196 -14.99 -19.18 -9.76
N PHE A 197 -15.34 -20.44 -10.03
CA PHE A 197 -14.91 -21.16 -11.23
C PHE A 197 -16.12 -21.45 -12.13
N PRO A 198 -15.99 -21.38 -13.47
CA PRO A 198 -14.76 -21.18 -14.24
C PRO A 198 -14.20 -19.75 -14.16
N ALA A 199 -12.87 -19.63 -14.14
CA ALA A 199 -12.18 -18.35 -14.04
C ALA A 199 -12.36 -17.51 -15.32
N LYS A 200 -12.88 -16.29 -15.18
CA LYS A 200 -13.10 -15.32 -16.26
C LYS A 200 -12.58 -13.95 -15.85
N ASP A 201 -12.30 -13.09 -16.82
CA ASP A 201 -11.89 -11.70 -16.54
C ASP A 201 -12.31 -10.76 -17.68
N ASP A 202 -13.41 -11.10 -18.35
CA ASP A 202 -14.11 -10.25 -19.30
C ASP A 202 -14.98 -9.21 -18.54
N ALA A 203 -15.55 -8.24 -19.25
CA ALA A 203 -16.32 -7.15 -18.64
C ALA A 203 -17.50 -7.65 -17.79
N ASP A 204 -18.05 -8.81 -18.14
CA ASP A 204 -19.21 -9.43 -17.48
C ASP A 204 -18.83 -10.38 -16.33
N ALA A 205 -17.53 -10.66 -16.14
CA ALA A 205 -17.08 -11.57 -15.10
C ALA A 205 -17.47 -11.07 -13.70
N SER A 206 -17.90 -12.00 -12.85
CA SER A 206 -18.13 -11.70 -11.43
C SER A 206 -16.83 -11.35 -10.72
N PHE A 207 -16.91 -10.75 -9.52
CA PHE A 207 -15.74 -10.57 -8.66
C PHE A 207 -15.00 -11.89 -8.43
N GLY A 208 -15.74 -12.95 -8.09
CA GLY A 208 -15.19 -14.27 -7.79
C GLY A 208 -14.48 -14.87 -9.01
N GLN A 209 -15.03 -14.70 -10.21
CA GLN A 209 -14.42 -15.20 -11.45
C GLN A 209 -13.13 -14.47 -11.79
N ALA A 210 -13.10 -13.14 -11.67
CA ALA A 210 -11.90 -12.34 -11.90
C ALA A 210 -10.81 -12.63 -10.85
N LEU A 211 -11.21 -12.82 -9.59
CA LEU A 211 -10.32 -13.25 -8.53
C LEU A 211 -9.72 -14.64 -8.80
N ALA A 212 -10.55 -15.59 -9.25
CA ALA A 212 -10.08 -16.91 -9.68
C ALA A 212 -9.13 -16.79 -10.87
N LYS A 213 -9.40 -15.92 -11.85
CA LYS A 213 -8.52 -15.68 -12.99
C LYS A 213 -7.17 -15.11 -12.56
N TRP A 214 -7.15 -14.15 -11.65
CA TRP A 214 -5.90 -13.67 -11.05
C TRP A 214 -5.17 -14.81 -10.32
N LEU A 215 -5.86 -15.62 -9.52
CA LEU A 215 -5.27 -16.71 -8.73
C LEU A 215 -4.57 -17.75 -9.62
N ILE A 216 -5.19 -18.15 -10.73
CA ILE A 216 -4.65 -19.19 -11.63
C ILE A 216 -3.63 -18.66 -12.65
N THR A 217 -3.49 -17.35 -12.79
CA THR A 217 -2.47 -16.78 -13.68
C THR A 217 -1.09 -16.96 -13.02
N PRO A 218 -0.08 -17.55 -13.66
CA PRO A 218 1.25 -17.70 -13.04
C PRO A 218 1.90 -16.35 -12.70
N ARG A 219 2.80 -16.35 -11.70
CA ARG A 219 3.72 -15.23 -11.46
C ARG A 219 5.09 -15.57 -12.02
N GLY A 220 5.79 -14.58 -12.57
CA GLY A 220 7.15 -14.76 -13.11
C GLY A 220 8.23 -14.95 -12.05
N ASP A 221 7.97 -14.60 -10.78
CA ASP A 221 8.96 -14.63 -9.70
C ASP A 221 8.98 -15.94 -8.88
N GLY A 222 8.09 -16.89 -9.19
CA GLY A 222 8.02 -18.18 -8.52
C GLY A 222 7.54 -18.13 -7.06
N PHE A 223 6.99 -17.01 -6.60
CA PHE A 223 6.34 -16.92 -5.28
C PHE A 223 4.86 -17.33 -5.37
N PRO A 224 4.31 -17.99 -4.33
CA PRO A 224 2.90 -18.32 -4.31
C PRO A 224 2.05 -17.05 -4.17
N LYS A 225 0.95 -17.01 -4.93
CA LYS A 225 -0.15 -16.08 -4.67
C LYS A 225 -0.83 -16.44 -3.36
N ILE A 226 -1.16 -15.45 -2.55
CA ILE A 226 -1.80 -15.62 -1.25
C ILE A 226 -3.17 -14.96 -1.30
N LEU A 227 -4.22 -15.71 -1.04
CA LEU A 227 -5.57 -15.17 -0.97
C LEU A 227 -6.19 -15.51 0.38
N HIS A 228 -6.66 -14.48 1.08
CA HIS A 228 -7.34 -14.61 2.37
C HIS A 228 -8.80 -14.15 2.26
N PHE A 229 -9.70 -14.94 2.83
CA PHE A 229 -11.13 -14.64 2.86
C PHE A 229 -11.84 -15.32 4.03
N ASP A 230 -12.97 -14.77 4.47
CA ASP A 230 -13.64 -15.24 5.69
C ASP A 230 -14.64 -16.38 5.43
N LEU A 231 -14.97 -16.61 4.16
CA LEU A 231 -15.96 -17.60 3.73
C LEU A 231 -15.32 -18.90 3.24
N SER A 232 -16.11 -19.94 3.11
CA SER A 232 -15.66 -21.21 2.53
C SER A 232 -15.68 -21.12 1.00
N PRO A 233 -14.61 -21.53 0.28
CA PRO A 233 -14.64 -21.51 -1.18
C PRO A 233 -15.45 -22.68 -1.72
N ASN A 234 -15.90 -22.58 -2.98
CA ASN A 234 -16.47 -23.71 -3.69
C ASN A 234 -15.36 -24.75 -3.98
N MET A 235 -15.31 -25.81 -3.16
CA MET A 235 -14.30 -26.85 -3.26
C MET A 235 -14.40 -27.67 -4.54
N GLU A 236 -15.60 -27.93 -5.05
CA GLU A 236 -15.78 -28.72 -6.27
C GLU A 236 -15.19 -28.00 -7.49
N GLY A 237 -15.48 -26.69 -7.61
CA GLY A 237 -14.93 -25.86 -8.68
C GLY A 237 -13.39 -25.80 -8.63
N LEU A 238 -12.81 -25.70 -7.43
CA LEU A 238 -11.36 -25.70 -7.23
C LEU A 238 -10.71 -27.04 -7.60
N LYS A 239 -11.27 -28.16 -7.16
CA LYS A 239 -10.77 -29.51 -7.49
C LYS A 239 -10.82 -29.74 -9.00
N ARG A 240 -11.98 -29.46 -9.63
CA ARG A 240 -12.15 -29.58 -11.08
C ARG A 240 -11.17 -28.69 -11.85
N SER A 241 -10.95 -27.45 -11.40
CA SER A 241 -9.96 -26.56 -12.01
C SER A 241 -8.52 -27.04 -11.83
N PHE A 242 -8.22 -27.75 -10.74
CA PHE A 242 -6.90 -28.33 -10.50
C PHE A 242 -6.65 -29.55 -11.39
N ASP A 243 -7.63 -30.44 -11.51
CA ASP A 243 -7.54 -31.64 -12.34
C ASP A 243 -7.39 -31.31 -13.83
N ASN A 244 -8.11 -30.28 -14.30
CA ASN A 244 -8.07 -29.84 -15.70
C ASN A 244 -6.91 -28.91 -16.03
N ALA A 245 -6.03 -28.57 -15.09
CA ALA A 245 -4.93 -27.65 -15.35
C ALA A 245 -3.85 -28.31 -16.23
N SER A 246 -3.43 -27.60 -17.28
CA SER A 246 -2.33 -28.00 -18.17
C SER A 246 -1.01 -27.31 -17.85
N GLU A 247 -1.05 -26.21 -17.10
CA GLU A 247 0.13 -25.43 -16.72
C GLU A 247 0.28 -25.38 -15.20
N PRO A 248 1.52 -25.41 -14.68
CA PRO A 248 1.77 -25.30 -13.25
C PRO A 248 1.57 -23.85 -12.78
N PHE A 249 0.93 -23.71 -11.62
CA PHE A 249 0.86 -22.45 -10.89
C PHE A 249 0.60 -22.73 -9.41
N ILE A 250 1.11 -21.83 -8.57
CA ILE A 250 1.19 -22.05 -7.13
C ILE A 250 0.42 -20.99 -6.35
N PHE A 251 -0.32 -21.44 -5.34
CA PHE A 251 -1.06 -20.54 -4.47
C PHE A 251 -1.24 -21.11 -3.07
N ILE A 252 -1.55 -20.22 -2.13
CA ILE A 252 -1.95 -20.52 -0.78
C ILE A 252 -3.26 -19.76 -0.51
N LEU A 253 -4.34 -20.50 -0.28
CA LEU A 253 -5.60 -19.93 0.19
C LEU A 253 -5.70 -20.10 1.69
N THR A 254 -6.15 -19.06 2.37
CA THR A 254 -6.42 -19.09 3.80
C THR A 254 -7.84 -18.63 4.06
N PHE A 255 -8.61 -19.36 4.86
CA PHE A 255 -9.97 -18.98 5.18
C PHE A 255 -10.43 -19.45 6.56
N LEU A 256 -11.47 -18.80 7.08
CA LEU A 256 -12.01 -19.11 8.39
C LEU A 256 -12.81 -20.43 8.39
N ASN A 257 -12.85 -21.06 9.56
CA ASN A 257 -13.42 -22.38 9.78
C ASN A 257 -14.96 -22.36 9.71
N VAL A 258 -15.51 -22.45 8.49
CA VAL A 258 -16.95 -22.55 8.22
C VAL A 258 -17.30 -23.84 7.44
N LEU A 259 -16.42 -24.85 7.43
CA LEU A 259 -16.60 -26.09 6.64
C LEU A 259 -16.75 -27.35 7.51
N SER A 260 -17.62 -28.25 7.04
CA SER A 260 -17.67 -29.68 7.39
C SER A 260 -16.64 -30.52 6.61
N GLU A 261 -15.81 -29.87 5.80
CA GLU A 261 -14.99 -30.54 4.79
C GLU A 261 -13.74 -31.17 5.39
N GLN A 262 -13.49 -32.43 5.03
CA GLN A 262 -12.36 -33.17 5.54
C GLN A 262 -11.07 -32.77 4.82
N PRO A 263 -9.92 -32.76 5.53
CA PRO A 263 -8.61 -32.61 4.90
C PRO A 263 -8.42 -33.60 3.75
N PHE A 264 -7.74 -33.16 2.68
CA PHE A 264 -7.46 -34.01 1.53
C PHE A 264 -6.14 -33.64 0.86
N GLU A 265 -5.62 -34.55 0.05
CA GLU A 265 -4.52 -34.31 -0.88
C GLU A 265 -4.90 -34.86 -2.25
N LEU A 266 -4.82 -34.03 -3.29
CA LEU A 266 -4.95 -34.42 -4.69
C LEU A 266 -3.61 -34.22 -5.40
N LYS A 267 -3.35 -35.01 -6.43
CA LYS A 267 -2.14 -34.90 -7.26
C LYS A 267 -2.53 -34.76 -8.72
N ASN A 268 -1.92 -33.80 -9.39
CA ASN A 268 -1.98 -33.66 -10.83
C ASN A 268 -0.63 -34.08 -11.40
N THR A 269 -0.59 -35.23 -12.07
CA THR A 269 0.64 -35.80 -12.64
C THR A 269 1.14 -35.03 -13.87
N LEU A 270 0.23 -34.38 -14.60
CA LEU A 270 0.55 -33.57 -15.77
C LEU A 270 1.34 -32.31 -15.37
N THR A 271 0.84 -31.55 -14.39
CA THR A 271 1.52 -30.34 -13.90
C THR A 271 2.60 -30.64 -12.84
N ARG A 272 2.64 -31.89 -12.34
CA ARG A 272 3.51 -32.33 -11.22
C ARG A 272 3.27 -31.54 -9.93
N GLU A 273 2.02 -31.19 -9.68
CA GLU A 273 1.57 -30.44 -8.52
C GLU A 273 0.67 -31.27 -7.61
N ARG A 274 0.50 -30.80 -6.38
CA ARG A 274 -0.50 -31.29 -5.44
C ARG A 274 -1.36 -30.15 -4.93
N LEU A 275 -2.60 -30.48 -4.60
CA LEU A 275 -3.56 -29.62 -3.93
C LEU A 275 -3.91 -30.23 -2.58
N THR A 276 -3.57 -29.55 -1.48
CA THR A 276 -3.77 -30.06 -0.13
C THR A 276 -4.66 -29.12 0.67
N LEU A 277 -5.78 -29.63 1.19
CA LEU A 277 -6.59 -28.97 2.20
C LEU A 277 -6.21 -29.49 3.58
N ARG A 278 -5.87 -28.60 4.51
CA ARG A 278 -5.59 -28.97 5.90
C ARG A 278 -5.96 -27.85 6.87
N ARG A 279 -6.29 -28.24 8.11
CA ARG A 279 -6.50 -27.30 9.19
C ARG A 279 -5.15 -26.75 9.66
N PHE A 280 -5.01 -25.43 9.74
CA PHE A 280 -3.80 -24.77 10.26
C PHE A 280 -3.85 -24.57 11.76
N ASN A 281 -4.99 -24.06 12.26
CA ASN A 281 -5.26 -23.92 13.69
C ASN A 281 -6.77 -24.06 13.96
N LYS A 282 -7.22 -23.73 15.18
CA LYS A 282 -8.64 -23.82 15.58
C LYS A 282 -9.59 -23.02 14.66
N TYR A 283 -9.11 -21.93 14.06
CA TYR A 283 -9.92 -20.95 13.33
C TYR A 283 -9.65 -20.90 11.83
N LYS A 284 -8.47 -21.36 11.37
CA LYS A 284 -8.02 -21.18 9.98
C LYS A 284 -7.73 -22.49 9.28
N TRP A 285 -8.12 -22.53 8.01
CA TRP A 285 -7.78 -23.58 7.05
C TRP A 285 -6.80 -23.07 6.01
N LEU A 286 -5.99 -24.00 5.49
CA LEU A 286 -5.06 -23.77 4.39
C LEU A 286 -5.39 -24.72 3.25
N LEU A 287 -5.59 -24.15 2.06
CA LEU A 287 -5.64 -24.89 0.81
C LEU A 287 -4.42 -24.47 -0.03
N VAL A 288 -3.51 -25.42 -0.26
CA VAL A 288 -2.19 -25.15 -0.85
C VAL A 288 -2.08 -25.90 -2.17
N ARG A 289 -1.82 -25.18 -3.26
CA ARG A 289 -1.39 -25.74 -4.54
C ARG A 289 0.10 -25.51 -4.71
N CYS A 290 0.87 -26.60 -4.81
CA CYS A 290 2.33 -26.54 -4.82
C CYS A 290 2.95 -27.68 -5.64
N PRO A 291 4.23 -27.59 -6.04
CA PRO A 291 4.93 -28.70 -6.67
C PRO A 291 4.98 -29.92 -5.73
N ILE A 292 4.90 -31.11 -6.31
CA ILE A 292 5.05 -32.37 -5.55
C ILE A 292 6.45 -32.44 -4.92
N VAL A 293 7.49 -32.11 -5.70
CA VAL A 293 8.87 -31.99 -5.20
C VAL A 293 9.13 -30.54 -4.85
N ARG A 294 9.31 -30.26 -3.55
CA ARG A 294 9.50 -28.89 -3.05
C ARG A 294 10.38 -28.87 -1.80
N ASP A 295 11.00 -27.72 -1.56
CA ASP A 295 11.66 -27.40 -0.29
C ASP A 295 10.60 -27.17 0.81
N ASN A 296 10.47 -28.12 1.73
CA ASN A 296 9.45 -28.06 2.77
C ASN A 296 9.68 -26.91 3.77
N ASP A 297 10.94 -26.53 4.04
CA ASP A 297 11.24 -25.45 4.98
C ASP A 297 10.87 -24.10 4.38
N LYS A 298 11.19 -23.91 3.09
CA LYS A 298 10.77 -22.73 2.32
C LYS A 298 9.25 -22.61 2.28
N TRP A 299 8.55 -23.72 2.01
CA TRP A 299 7.08 -23.72 1.96
C TRP A 299 6.45 -23.52 3.33
N ALA A 300 7.01 -24.07 4.40
CA ALA A 300 6.54 -23.84 5.76
C ALA A 300 6.58 -22.34 6.11
N LYS A 301 7.64 -21.62 5.68
CA LYS A 301 7.72 -20.16 5.85
C LYS A 301 6.60 -19.42 5.11
N TRP A 302 6.32 -19.78 3.86
CA TRP A 302 5.26 -19.16 3.08
C TRP A 302 3.85 -19.47 3.59
N GLU A 303 3.62 -20.71 4.03
CA GLU A 303 2.34 -21.13 4.61
C GLU A 303 2.09 -20.43 5.95
N LYS A 304 3.14 -20.29 6.79
CA LYS A 304 3.08 -19.51 8.02
C LYS A 304 2.84 -18.03 7.73
N GLU A 305 3.59 -17.44 6.78
CA GLU A 305 3.39 -16.05 6.33
C GLU A 305 1.92 -15.86 5.97
N ALA A 306 1.36 -16.69 5.09
CA ALA A 306 -0.02 -16.60 4.63
C ALA A 306 -1.07 -16.75 5.74
N ALA A 307 -0.85 -17.66 6.70
CA ALA A 307 -1.80 -17.93 7.77
C ALA A 307 -1.78 -16.86 8.88
N GLU A 308 -0.64 -16.21 9.10
CA GLU A 308 -0.43 -15.23 10.17
C GLU A 308 -0.50 -13.78 9.67
N VAL A 309 -0.80 -13.52 8.39
CA VAL A 309 -0.87 -12.15 7.85
C VAL A 309 -1.86 -11.29 8.64
N GLU A 310 -1.35 -10.33 9.40
CA GLU A 310 -2.12 -9.22 9.95
C GLU A 310 -2.12 -8.05 8.96
N TYR A 311 -3.12 -8.00 8.07
CA TYR A 311 -3.20 -7.02 6.97
C TYR A 311 -3.18 -5.55 7.44
N TRP A 312 -3.56 -5.28 8.69
CA TRP A 312 -3.69 -3.93 9.26
C TRP A 312 -2.45 -3.41 10.00
N ARG A 313 -1.41 -4.23 10.20
CA ARG A 313 -0.21 -3.85 11.00
C ARG A 313 1.10 -3.94 10.22
N GLN A 314 1.02 -3.83 8.91
CA GLN A 314 2.18 -3.98 8.03
C GLN A 314 2.79 -2.64 7.66
N TRP A 315 4.11 -2.65 7.50
CA TRP A 315 4.88 -1.54 6.95
C TRP A 315 4.50 -1.31 5.47
N ASN A 316 4.87 -0.16 4.91
CA ASN A 316 4.53 0.25 3.55
C ASN A 316 3.02 0.22 3.27
N ASN A 317 2.20 0.54 4.29
CA ASN A 317 0.76 0.58 4.15
C ASN A 317 0.30 1.93 3.59
N PHE A 318 -0.31 1.91 2.42
CA PHE A 318 -0.89 3.05 1.75
C PHE A 318 -2.42 2.92 1.79
N CYS A 319 -3.05 3.77 2.58
CA CYS A 319 -4.48 3.76 2.85
C CYS A 319 -5.15 5.00 2.25
N ILE A 320 -6.20 4.82 1.46
CA ILE A 320 -6.97 5.90 0.85
C ILE A 320 -8.39 5.86 1.39
N SER A 321 -8.79 6.86 2.18
CA SER A 321 -10.09 6.89 2.84
C SER A 321 -10.78 8.24 2.64
N PHE A 322 -11.32 8.45 1.45
CA PHE A 322 -12.23 9.56 1.16
C PHE A 322 -13.64 9.18 1.58
N LYS A 323 -14.29 10.03 2.37
CA LYS A 323 -15.69 9.84 2.77
C LYS A 323 -16.63 10.59 1.83
N GLU A 324 -16.27 11.82 1.48
CA GLU A 324 -17.16 12.74 0.77
C GLU A 324 -16.44 13.51 -0.35
N THR A 325 -17.20 14.16 -1.22
CA THR A 325 -16.65 15.12 -2.20
C THR A 325 -15.93 16.29 -1.55
N ALA A 326 -16.32 16.64 -0.32
CA ALA A 326 -15.60 17.61 0.50
C ALA A 326 -14.16 17.15 0.82
N ASP A 327 -13.80 15.89 0.64
CA ASP A 327 -12.42 15.45 0.83
C ASP A 327 -11.51 15.74 -0.38
N ILE A 328 -12.07 16.39 -1.41
CA ILE A 328 -11.37 16.76 -2.64
C ILE A 328 -11.19 18.28 -2.70
N GLY A 329 -9.95 18.73 -2.83
CA GLY A 329 -9.61 20.15 -2.97
C GLY A 329 -10.04 20.76 -4.31
N GLY A 330 -10.22 22.09 -4.31
CA GLY A 330 -10.59 22.84 -5.51
C GLY A 330 -9.58 22.62 -6.66
N GLY A 331 -10.10 22.48 -7.89
CA GLY A 331 -9.27 22.24 -9.08
C GLY A 331 -8.87 20.78 -9.32
N MET A 332 -9.28 19.85 -8.44
CA MET A 332 -9.04 18.41 -8.60
C MET A 332 -10.09 17.70 -9.46
N GLY A 333 -11.09 18.40 -10.00
CA GLY A 333 -12.24 17.80 -10.70
C GLY A 333 -11.84 16.69 -11.69
N ALA A 334 -12.41 15.50 -11.51
CA ALA A 334 -12.28 14.44 -12.50
C ALA A 334 -12.99 14.89 -13.78
N LYS A 335 -12.32 14.80 -14.94
CA LYS A 335 -13.05 14.84 -16.21
C LYS A 335 -14.00 13.65 -16.18
N ARG A 336 -15.30 13.88 -16.31
CA ARG A 336 -16.30 12.79 -16.45
C ARG A 336 -15.78 11.84 -17.53
N CYS A 337 -15.57 10.57 -17.18
CA CYS A 337 -15.54 9.51 -18.18
C CYS A 337 -16.95 9.47 -18.78
N LEU A 338 -17.13 10.18 -19.90
CA LEU A 338 -18.18 9.85 -20.84
C LEU A 338 -17.77 8.49 -21.41
N ILE A 339 -18.33 7.44 -20.85
CA ILE A 339 -18.31 6.12 -21.47
C ILE A 339 -19.28 6.25 -22.65
N SER A 340 -18.73 6.24 -23.87
CA SER A 340 -19.47 6.08 -25.12
C SER A 340 -19.84 4.64 -25.35
#